data_AF-A0A4Y7U4F4-F1
#
_entry.id   AF-A0A4Y7U4F4-F1
#
_cell.length_a   1.000
_cell.length_b   1.000
_cell.length_c   1.000
_cell.angle_alpha   90.00
_cell.angle_beta   90.00
_cell.angle_gamma   90.00
#
_symmetry.space_group_name_H-M   'P 1'
#
loop_
_entity.id
_entity.type
_entity.pdbx_description
1 polymer ?
#
loop_
_entity_poly.entity_id
_entity_poly.type
_entity_poly.pdbx_seq_one_letter_code
_entity_poly.pdbx_strand_id
1 'polypeptide(L)'
;FGQNLIVENDAYPEIKWKSFDFDERIWFEETIPFSEIRNNTGSKMENVKTTLINILHEAYLLNPDFIDSAEGYKVSTQLTFPKNWGLGTSSTLLNNIAQWAKIDAFTLLKNSFGGSGYDIACAQNNTPII
;
A
#
# COMPACT_ATOMS: atom_id res chain seq x y z
N PHE A 1 7.55 15.29 7.43
CA PHE A 1 6.74 14.22 8.04
C PHE A 1 6.68 13.07 7.06
N GLY A 2 6.91 11.84 7.51
CA GLY A 2 7.02 10.68 6.63
C GLY A 2 6.48 9.40 7.25
N GLN A 3 6.51 8.35 6.44
CA GLN A 3 6.19 6.98 6.82
C GLN A 3 7.37 6.11 6.40
N ASN A 4 7.87 5.29 7.30
CA ASN A 4 8.90 4.30 6.96
C ASN A 4 8.22 2.98 6.59
N LEU A 5 8.85 2.21 5.71
CA LEU A 5 8.45 0.85 5.33
C LEU A 5 9.67 -0.05 5.47
N ILE A 6 9.56 -1.06 6.32
CA ILE A 6 10.59 -2.05 6.59
C ILE A 6 10.06 -3.37 6.05
N VAL A 7 10.86 -4.02 5.20
CA VAL A 7 10.53 -5.31 4.60
C VAL A 7 11.59 -6.31 5.01
N GLU A 8 11.13 -7.41 5.57
CA GLU A 8 11.95 -8.55 5.93
C GLU A 8 11.41 -9.80 5.22
N ASN A 9 12.29 -10.75 4.89
CA ASN A 9 11.86 -12.02 4.30
C ASN A 9 11.12 -12.87 5.35
N ASP A 10 10.14 -13.64 4.89
CA ASP A 10 9.45 -14.66 5.67
C ASP A 10 9.42 -15.99 4.91
N ALA A 11 9.03 -17.07 5.59
CA ALA A 11 9.06 -18.43 5.05
C ALA A 11 7.71 -18.92 4.48
N TYR A 12 6.70 -18.04 4.40
CA TYR A 12 5.33 -18.39 4.00
C TYR A 12 4.84 -17.46 2.91
N PRO A 13 4.13 -17.96 1.86
CA PRO A 13 3.77 -17.18 0.66
C PRO A 13 2.63 -16.17 0.92
N GLU A 14 2.91 -15.25 1.83
CA GLU A 14 2.04 -14.24 2.37
C GLU A 14 2.86 -13.02 2.81
N ILE A 15 2.18 -11.90 2.96
CA ILE A 15 2.69 -10.70 3.59
C ILE A 15 2.04 -10.56 4.96
N LYS A 16 2.84 -10.61 6.02
CA LYS A 16 2.43 -10.22 7.37
C LYS A 16 2.64 -8.72 7.52
N TRP A 17 1.58 -7.95 7.39
CA TRP A 17 1.63 -6.49 7.41
C TRP A 17 1.27 -5.95 8.79
N LYS A 18 2.11 -5.05 9.33
CA LYS A 18 1.84 -4.29 10.55
C LYS A 18 2.06 -2.80 10.30
N SER A 19 1.13 -1.98 10.74
CA SER A 19 1.24 -0.52 10.70
C SER A 19 1.14 0.04 12.10
N PHE A 20 2.14 0.83 12.45
CA PHE A 20 2.30 1.50 13.73
C PHE A 20 1.99 3.00 13.59
N ASP A 21 1.32 3.55 14.60
CA ASP A 21 1.06 4.98 14.70
C ASP A 21 2.26 5.69 15.32
N PHE A 22 2.21 7.03 15.42
CA PHE A 22 3.30 7.81 16.00
C PHE A 22 3.70 7.39 17.43
N ASP A 23 2.78 6.79 18.19
CA ASP A 23 3.00 6.33 19.56
C ASP A 23 3.48 4.86 19.61
N GLU A 24 3.94 4.32 18.48
CA GLU A 24 4.39 2.92 18.28
C GLU A 24 3.29 1.88 18.54
N ARG A 25 2.01 2.28 18.48
CA ARG A 25 0.88 1.36 18.66
C ARG A 25 0.42 0.82 17.31
N ILE A 26 0.12 -0.48 17.28
CA ILE A 26 -0.46 -1.12 16.11
C ILE A 26 -1.87 -0.55 15.89
N TRP A 27 -2.10 0.04 14.73
CA TRP A 27 -3.43 0.50 14.31
C TRP A 27 -4.01 -0.32 13.15
N PHE A 28 -3.17 -1.09 12.46
CA PHE A 28 -3.57 -2.01 11.40
C PHE A 28 -2.60 -3.19 11.36
N GLU A 29 -3.17 -4.40 11.32
CA GLU A 29 -2.43 -5.66 11.23
C GLU A 29 -3.25 -6.64 10.42
N GLU A 30 -2.64 -7.19 9.37
CA GLU A 30 -3.30 -8.14 8.47
C GLU A 30 -2.27 -9.12 7.89
N THR A 31 -2.74 -10.32 7.57
CA THR A 31 -1.99 -11.28 6.77
C THR A 31 -2.63 -11.36 5.38
N ILE A 32 -1.83 -11.13 4.34
CA ILE A 32 -2.27 -11.07 2.95
C ILE A 32 -1.55 -12.17 2.16
N PRO A 33 -2.23 -13.28 1.81
CA PRO A 33 -1.66 -14.32 0.96
C PRO A 33 -1.26 -13.76 -0.41
N PHE A 34 -0.17 -14.25 -0.99
CA PHE A 34 0.24 -13.85 -2.35
C PHE A 34 -0.84 -14.14 -3.39
N SER A 35 -1.65 -15.18 -3.19
CA SER A 35 -2.79 -15.49 -4.05
C SER A 35 -3.87 -14.40 -4.06
N GLU A 36 -4.06 -13.69 -2.95
CA GLU A 36 -5.03 -12.59 -2.84
C GLU A 36 -4.53 -11.35 -3.61
N ILE A 37 -3.21 -11.15 -3.63
CA ILE A 37 -2.56 -10.11 -4.44
C ILE A 37 -2.64 -10.48 -5.92
N ARG A 38 -2.28 -11.72 -6.30
CA ARG A 38 -2.28 -12.16 -7.71
C ARG A 38 -3.68 -12.13 -8.34
N ASN A 39 -4.67 -12.59 -7.60
CA ASN A 39 -6.05 -12.76 -8.10
C ASN A 39 -7.00 -11.69 -7.57
N ASN A 40 -6.51 -10.48 -7.29
CA ASN A 40 -7.33 -9.43 -6.73
C ASN A 40 -8.58 -9.20 -7.61
N THR A 41 -9.75 -9.51 -7.05
CA THR A 41 -11.03 -9.43 -7.77
C THR A 41 -11.66 -8.04 -7.71
N GLY A 42 -10.98 -7.07 -7.07
CA GLY A 42 -11.50 -5.72 -6.91
C GLY A 42 -12.69 -5.69 -5.96
N SER A 43 -12.42 -5.84 -4.66
CA SER A 43 -13.48 -5.74 -3.64
C SER A 43 -14.16 -4.37 -3.70
N LYS A 44 -15.49 -4.36 -3.77
CA LYS A 44 -16.32 -3.14 -3.77
C LYS A 44 -16.39 -2.45 -2.40
N MET A 45 -15.94 -3.11 -1.33
CA MET A 45 -15.86 -2.51 0.00
C MET A 45 -14.51 -1.84 0.18
N GLU A 46 -14.54 -0.51 0.21
CA GLU A 46 -13.39 0.34 0.52
C GLU A 46 -13.05 0.24 2.02
N ASN A 47 -11.95 -0.44 2.35
CA ASN A 47 -11.36 -0.45 3.67
C ASN A 47 -9.83 -0.51 3.57
N VAL A 48 -9.12 -0.32 4.68
CA VAL A 48 -7.65 -0.26 4.69
C VAL A 48 -7.00 -1.48 4.04
N LYS A 49 -7.54 -2.68 4.30
CA LYS A 49 -7.04 -3.93 3.72
C LYS A 49 -7.23 -3.97 2.21
N THR A 50 -8.43 -3.65 1.72
CA THR A 50 -8.73 -3.71 0.28
C THR A 50 -7.95 -2.66 -0.49
N THR A 51 -7.79 -1.45 0.05
CA THR A 51 -6.90 -0.43 -0.54
C THR A 51 -5.46 -0.92 -0.62
N LEU A 52 -4.93 -1.52 0.45
CA LEU A 52 -3.57 -2.06 0.47
C LEU A 52 -3.40 -3.19 -0.57
N ILE A 53 -4.34 -4.12 -0.65
CA ILE A 53 -4.32 -5.21 -1.65
C ILE A 53 -4.38 -4.64 -3.06
N ASN A 54 -5.20 -3.63 -3.32
CA ASN A 54 -5.27 -2.97 -4.64
C ASN A 54 -3.92 -2.36 -5.03
N ILE A 55 -3.25 -1.66 -4.11
CA ILE A 55 -1.92 -1.09 -4.36
C ILE A 55 -0.89 -2.19 -4.62
N LEU A 56 -0.87 -3.24 -3.80
CA LEU A 56 0.05 -4.37 -3.97
C LEU A 56 -0.21 -5.14 -5.26
N HIS A 57 -1.47 -5.26 -5.68
CA HIS A 57 -1.85 -5.88 -6.95
C HIS A 57 -1.33 -5.08 -8.13
N GLU A 58 -1.53 -3.75 -8.14
CA GLU A 58 -0.99 -2.89 -9.20
C GLU A 58 0.54 -2.92 -9.23
N ALA A 59 1.18 -2.96 -8.07
CA ALA A 59 2.63 -3.14 -7.99
C ALA A 59 3.06 -4.49 -8.59
N TYR A 60 2.32 -5.56 -8.32
CA TYR A 60 2.53 -6.89 -8.89
C TYR A 60 2.37 -6.92 -10.41
N LEU A 61 1.36 -6.22 -10.96
CA LEU A 61 1.17 -6.11 -12.41
C LEU A 61 2.34 -5.38 -13.09
N LEU A 62 2.94 -4.40 -12.41
CA LEU A 62 4.08 -3.64 -12.92
C LEU A 62 5.41 -4.38 -12.79
N ASN A 63 5.59 -5.14 -11.71
CA ASN A 63 6.72 -6.03 -11.54
C ASN A 63 6.34 -7.24 -10.67
N PRO A 64 6.14 -8.44 -11.25
CA PRO A 64 5.74 -9.61 -10.47
C PRO A 64 6.88 -10.20 -9.62
N ASP A 65 8.15 -9.85 -9.92
CA ASP A 65 9.32 -10.49 -9.33
C ASP A 65 9.36 -10.37 -7.80
N PHE A 66 8.88 -9.27 -7.22
CA PHE A 66 8.85 -9.10 -5.76
C PHE A 66 7.84 -10.02 -5.07
N ILE A 67 6.95 -10.70 -5.79
CA ILE A 67 6.05 -11.71 -5.22
C ILE A 67 6.48 -13.10 -5.70
N ASP A 68 6.75 -13.27 -6.99
CA ASP A 68 6.98 -14.57 -7.58
C ASP A 68 8.35 -15.17 -7.24
N SER A 69 9.34 -14.33 -6.91
CA SER A 69 10.67 -14.77 -6.47
C SER A 69 10.80 -14.83 -4.94
N ALA A 70 9.72 -14.58 -4.20
CA ALA A 70 9.74 -14.49 -2.75
C ALA A 70 9.10 -15.70 -2.08
N GLU A 71 9.64 -16.10 -0.93
CA GLU A 71 8.98 -17.10 -0.08
C GLU A 71 7.90 -16.47 0.79
N GLY A 72 8.03 -15.19 1.15
CA GLY A 72 7.16 -14.48 2.08
C GLY A 72 7.73 -13.16 2.55
N TYR A 73 6.89 -12.33 3.20
CA TYR A 73 7.33 -11.06 3.78
C TYR A 73 6.74 -10.77 5.15
N LYS A 74 7.54 -10.10 5.98
CA LYS A 74 7.07 -9.29 7.11
C LYS A 74 7.27 -7.84 6.74
N VAL A 75 6.18 -7.08 6.73
CA VAL A 75 6.21 -5.65 6.39
C VAL A 75 5.74 -4.85 7.58
N SER A 76 6.56 -3.91 8.01
CA SER A 76 6.22 -2.99 9.10
C SER A 76 6.28 -1.55 8.59
N THR A 77 5.25 -0.76 8.90
CA THR A 77 5.27 0.67 8.62
C THR A 77 5.09 1.50 9.88
N GLN A 78 5.78 2.64 9.94
CA GLN A 78 5.77 3.52 11.11
C GLN A 78 5.44 4.95 10.66
N LEU A 79 4.38 5.53 11.22
CA LEU A 79 4.06 6.94 11.02
C LEU A 79 4.95 7.80 11.91
N THR A 80 5.43 8.92 11.38
CA THR A 80 6.22 9.92 12.15
C THR A 80 5.39 11.15 12.55
N PHE A 81 4.06 11.08 12.43
CA PHE A 81 3.16 12.18 12.75
C PHE A 81 1.82 11.69 13.34
N PRO A 82 1.17 12.50 14.21
CA PRO A 82 -0.14 12.18 14.77
C PRO A 82 -1.17 12.03 13.65
N LYS A 83 -1.95 10.96 13.72
CA LYS A 83 -2.81 10.53 12.63
C LYS A 83 -4.10 11.34 12.58
N ASN A 84 -4.35 12.06 11.48
CA ASN A 84 -5.65 12.68 11.18
C ASN A 84 -6.42 11.92 10.08
N TRP A 85 -6.50 10.58 10.18
CA TRP A 85 -7.19 9.61 9.28
C TRP A 85 -6.30 8.91 8.21
N GLY A 86 -6.44 7.57 8.09
CA GLY A 86 -5.96 6.75 6.97
C GLY A 86 -4.52 6.20 7.01
N LEU A 87 -4.18 5.33 6.04
CA LEU A 87 -2.78 5.05 5.66
C LEU A 87 -2.13 6.41 5.38
N GLY A 88 -1.00 6.73 6.03
CA GLY A 88 -0.37 8.06 5.96
C GLY A 88 -0.29 8.59 4.53
N THR A 89 -0.50 9.91 4.35
CA THR A 89 -0.65 10.61 3.04
C THR A 89 -0.32 9.71 1.85
N SER A 90 -1.34 9.13 1.22
CA SER A 90 -1.27 7.93 0.34
C SER A 90 -0.04 7.85 -0.59
N SER A 91 0.47 8.99 -1.04
CA SER A 91 1.72 9.15 -1.80
C SER A 91 2.98 8.59 -1.14
N THR A 92 3.16 8.69 0.18
CA THR A 92 4.37 8.18 0.87
C THR A 92 4.38 6.65 0.90
N LEU A 93 3.24 6.03 1.20
CA LEU A 93 3.09 4.58 1.16
C LEU A 93 3.32 4.05 -0.26
N LEU A 94 2.69 4.68 -1.27
CA LEU A 94 2.89 4.32 -2.68
C LEU A 94 4.35 4.42 -3.09
N ASN A 95 5.03 5.50 -2.72
CA ASN A 95 6.45 5.66 -3.00
C ASN A 95 7.27 4.52 -2.37
N ASN A 96 7.02 4.19 -1.11
CA ASN A 96 7.74 3.11 -0.43
C ASN A 96 7.48 1.73 -1.06
N ILE A 97 6.23 1.43 -1.43
CA ILE A 97 5.89 0.18 -2.13
C ILE A 97 6.53 0.16 -3.52
N ALA A 98 6.53 1.28 -4.24
CA ALA A 98 7.17 1.37 -5.54
C ALA A 98 8.68 1.13 -5.46
N GLN A 99 9.36 1.69 -4.45
CA GLN A 99 10.78 1.41 -4.21
C GLN A 99 11.01 -0.06 -3.85
N TRP A 100 10.16 -0.63 -3.00
CA TRP A 100 10.25 -2.05 -2.64
C TRP A 100 10.07 -2.96 -3.86
N ALA A 101 9.04 -2.73 -4.68
CA ALA A 101 8.76 -3.48 -5.89
C ALA A 101 9.67 -3.10 -7.07
N LYS A 102 10.56 -2.10 -6.92
CA LYS A 102 11.45 -1.58 -7.97
C LYS A 102 10.71 -1.11 -9.23
N ILE A 103 9.62 -0.38 -9.03
CA ILE A 103 8.76 0.19 -10.08
C ILE A 103 8.69 1.71 -9.96
N ASP A 104 8.12 2.35 -10.98
CA ASP A 104 7.90 3.79 -10.98
C ASP A 104 6.71 4.19 -10.08
N ALA A 105 6.96 5.08 -9.12
CA ALA A 105 5.97 5.51 -8.14
C ALA A 105 4.82 6.33 -8.75
N PHE A 106 5.07 7.09 -9.83
CA PHE A 106 4.04 7.85 -10.52
C PHE A 106 3.07 6.93 -11.27
N THR A 107 3.61 5.89 -11.90
CA THR A 107 2.83 4.84 -12.57
C THR A 107 1.98 4.09 -11.56
N LEU A 108 2.56 3.69 -10.42
CA LEU A 108 1.80 3.04 -9.34
C LEU A 108 0.69 3.96 -8.80
N LEU A 109 0.99 5.23 -8.50
CA LEU A 109 0.00 6.22 -8.06
C LEU A 109 -1.15 6.37 -9.08
N LYS A 110 -0.82 6.49 -10.36
CA LYS A 110 -1.81 6.62 -11.45
C LYS A 110 -2.66 5.36 -11.59
N ASN A 111 -2.09 4.17 -11.46
CA ASN A 111 -2.85 2.94 -11.59
C ASN A 111 -3.73 2.68 -10.36
N SER A 112 -3.20 2.90 -9.15
CA SER A 112 -3.91 2.65 -7.90
C SER A 112 -5.03 3.66 -7.62
N PHE A 113 -4.88 4.92 -8.05
CA PHE A 113 -5.86 5.97 -7.78
C PHE A 113 -6.51 6.54 -9.06
N GLY A 114 -5.82 6.58 -10.20
CA GLY A 114 -6.28 7.17 -11.47
C GLY A 114 -7.36 6.40 -12.26
N GLY A 115 -7.83 5.25 -11.76
CA GLY A 115 -8.98 4.52 -12.29
C GLY A 115 -10.20 4.61 -11.36
N SER A 116 -11.30 5.22 -11.82
CA SER A 116 -12.60 5.46 -11.13
C SER A 116 -12.59 6.17 -9.77
N GLY A 117 -11.49 6.15 -9.01
CA GLY A 117 -11.36 6.77 -7.69
C GLY A 117 -10.75 8.18 -7.70
N TYR A 118 -9.88 8.50 -8.66
CA TYR A 118 -9.31 9.85 -8.81
C TYR A 118 -10.39 10.87 -9.13
N ASP A 119 -11.37 10.49 -9.95
CA ASP A 119 -12.52 11.35 -10.28
C ASP A 119 -13.36 11.68 -9.02
N ILE A 120 -13.38 10.80 -8.01
CA ILE A 120 -14.13 11.01 -6.76
C ILE A 120 -13.27 11.74 -5.71
N ALA A 121 -11.98 11.40 -5.59
CA ALA A 121 -11.07 12.02 -4.63
C ALA A 121 -10.69 13.47 -5.03
N CYS A 122 -10.58 13.76 -6.33
CA CYS A 122 -10.45 15.14 -6.84
C CYS A 122 -11.77 15.91 -6.78
N ALA A 123 -12.94 15.25 -6.88
CA ALA A 123 -14.22 15.91 -6.66
C ALA A 123 -14.41 16.38 -5.21
N GLN A 124 -13.69 15.80 -4.23
CA GLN A 124 -13.77 16.17 -2.81
C GLN A 124 -12.60 17.03 -2.30
N ASN A 125 -11.49 17.17 -3.03
CA ASN A 125 -10.40 18.09 -2.69
C ASN A 125 -10.33 19.23 -3.69
N ASN A 126 -11.30 20.14 -3.56
CA ASN A 126 -11.37 21.37 -4.34
C ASN A 126 -10.42 22.45 -3.78
N THR A 127 -9.11 22.20 -3.83
CA THR A 127 -8.15 23.31 -3.76
C THR A 127 -7.06 23.15 -4.81
N PRO A 128 -6.90 24.13 -5.72
CA PRO A 128 -5.79 24.17 -6.65
C PRO A 128 -4.48 24.41 -5.89
N ILE A 129 -3.40 23.75 -6.33
CA ILE A 129 -2.05 24.10 -5.91
C ILE A 129 -1.65 25.34 -6.72
N ILE A 130 -1.37 26.46 -6.03
CA ILE A 130 -0.67 27.64 -6.56
C ILE A 130 0.74 27.64 -5.99
#